data_AF-A0A367M2Z2-F1
#
_entry.id   AF-A0A367M2Z2-F1
#
_cell.length_a   1.000
_cell.length_b   1.000
_cell.length_c   1.000
_cell.angle_alpha   90.00
_cell.angle_beta   90.00
_cell.angle_gamma   90.00
#
_symmetry.space_group_name_H-M   'P 1'
#
loop_
_entity.id
_entity.type
_entity.pdbx_description
1 polymer ?
#
loop_
_entity_poly.entity_id
_entity_poly.type
_entity_poly.pdbx_seq_one_letter_code
_entity_poly.pdbx_strand_id
1 'polypeptide(L)' 'ACAQCRISYRADATYLNIIGSMLDLMLGQSPSGVPYSSFKTQEAVVSALVAHHSGAMGIAERTLNGKFATARRRLRSATV' A
#
# COMPACT_ATOMS: atom_id res chain seq x y z
N ALA A 1 -0.05 -21.03 19.75
CA ALA A 1 0.12 -19.64 19.25
C ALA A 1 -0.65 -18.69 20.17
N CYS A 2 -0.01 -17.62 20.65
CA CYS A 2 -0.66 -16.65 21.55
C CYS A 2 -1.81 -15.91 20.85
N ALA A 3 -2.95 -15.73 21.51
CA ALA A 3 -4.11 -15.02 20.96
C ALA A 3 -3.76 -13.61 20.47
N GLN A 4 -2.83 -12.94 21.16
CA GLN A 4 -2.32 -11.62 20.79
C GLN A 4 -1.60 -11.63 19.42
N CYS A 5 -0.80 -12.65 19.15
CA CYS A 5 -0.10 -12.80 17.86
C CYS A 5 -1.09 -13.02 16.71
N ARG A 6 -2.19 -13.75 16.96
CA ARG A 6 -3.28 -13.93 15.97
C ARG A 6 -4.00 -12.62 15.68
N ILE A 7 -4.23 -11.78 16.69
CA ILE A 7 -4.83 -10.45 16.53
C ILE A 7 -3.90 -9.54 15.73
N SER A 8 -2.60 -9.50 16.08
CA SER A 8 -1.59 -8.74 15.34
C SER A 8 -1.50 -9.16 13.87
N TYR A 9 -1.46 -10.47 13.59
CA TYR A 9 -1.41 -10.96 12.21
C TYR A 9 -2.65 -10.56 11.39
N ARG A 10 -3.84 -10.66 12.00
CA ARG A 10 -5.08 -10.24 11.34
C ARG A 10 -5.08 -8.74 11.07
N ALA A 11 -4.70 -7.93 12.05
CA ALA A 11 -4.60 -6.47 11.89
C ALA A 11 -3.59 -6.10 10.79
N ASP A 12 -2.40 -6.71 10.79
CA ASP A 12 -1.38 -6.49 9.76
C ASP A 12 -1.90 -6.84 8.37
N ALA A 13 -2.60 -7.97 8.24
CA ALA A 13 -3.21 -8.36 6.97
C ALA A 13 -4.26 -7.35 6.50
N THR A 14 -5.12 -6.88 7.41
CA THR A 14 -6.12 -5.85 7.13
C THR A 14 -5.47 -4.55 6.65
N TYR A 15 -4.45 -4.06 7.36
CA TYR A 15 -3.75 -2.83 6.96
C TYR A 15 -3.06 -2.98 5.61
N LEU A 16 -2.40 -4.11 5.35
CA LEU A 16 -1.77 -4.37 4.06
C LEU A 16 -2.79 -4.44 2.92
N ASN A 17 -3.97 -4.99 3.16
CA ASN A 17 -5.05 -4.99 2.16
C ASN A 17 -5.55 -3.58 1.88
N ILE A 18 -5.82 -2.78 2.91
CA ILE A 18 -6.24 -1.38 2.76
C ILE A 18 -5.20 -0.57 1.96
N ILE A 19 -3.92 -0.68 2.34
CA ILE A 19 -2.81 -0.01 1.65
C ILE A 19 -2.72 -0.48 0.20
N GLY A 20 -2.82 -1.80 -0.02
CA GLY A 20 -2.78 -2.38 -1.36
C GLY A 20 -3.90 -1.85 -2.24
N SER A 21 -5.13 -1.82 -1.73
CA SER A 21 -6.31 -1.35 -2.46
C SER A 21 -6.24 0.15 -2.75
N MET A 22 -5.79 0.96 -1.79
CA MET A 22 -5.57 2.39 -2.03
C MET A 22 -4.51 2.62 -3.10
N LEU A 23 -3.41 1.88 -3.05
CA LEU A 23 -2.34 1.99 -4.04
C LEU A 23 -2.81 1.55 -5.43
N ASP A 24 -3.61 0.49 -5.51
CA ASP A 24 -4.21 0.01 -6.76
C ASP A 24 -5.15 1.06 -7.37
N LEU A 25 -6.00 1.69 -6.54
CA LEU A 25 -6.85 2.80 -6.99
C LEU A 25 -6.04 4.00 -7.43
N MET A 26 -5.03 4.43 -6.66
CA MET A 26 -4.20 5.59 -7.01
C MET A 26 -3.52 5.43 -8.37
N LEU A 27 -3.12 4.20 -8.71
CA LEU A 27 -2.44 3.88 -9.97
C LEU A 27 -3.39 3.39 -11.07
N GLY A 28 -4.68 3.27 -10.74
CA GLY A 28 -5.72 2.80 -11.63
C GLY A 28 -6.48 3.93 -12.33
N GLN A 29 -7.49 3.52 -13.07
CA GLN A 29 -8.37 4.39 -13.82
C GLN A 29 -9.81 3.88 -13.77
N SER A 30 -10.75 4.77 -14.03
CA SER A 30 -12.16 4.42 -14.16
C SER A 30 -12.39 3.51 -15.38
N PRO A 31 -13.55 2.82 -15.46
CA PRO A 31 -13.90 2.03 -16.64
C PRO A 31 -13.89 2.83 -17.96
N SER A 32 -14.11 4.14 -17.88
CA SER A 32 -14.04 5.07 -19.02
C SER A 32 -12.61 5.57 -19.32
N GLY A 33 -11.61 5.09 -18.58
CA GLY A 33 -10.20 5.42 -18.79
C GLY A 33 -9.68 6.67 -18.08
N VAL A 34 -10.46 7.26 -17.17
CA VAL A 34 -10.03 8.46 -16.42
C VAL A 34 -9.16 8.04 -15.23
N PRO A 35 -7.88 8.45 -15.13
CA PRO A 35 -7.04 8.11 -13.98
C PRO A 35 -7.65 8.62 -12.68
N TYR A 36 -7.61 7.81 -11.62
CA TYR A 36 -8.13 8.24 -10.31
C TYR A 36 -7.19 9.21 -9.59
N SER A 37 -5.91 9.25 -9.97
CA SER A 37 -4.93 10.20 -9.43
C SER A 37 -3.96 10.70 -10.50
N SER A 38 -3.16 11.71 -10.14
CA SER A 38 -2.06 12.20 -10.98
C SER A 38 -0.81 11.32 -10.94
N PHE A 39 -0.74 10.34 -10.03
CA PHE A 39 0.39 9.44 -9.92
C PHE A 39 0.30 8.32 -10.95
N LYS A 40 1.40 8.09 -11.68
CA LYS A 40 1.48 7.07 -12.73
C LYS A 40 2.25 5.82 -12.31
N THR A 41 3.07 5.92 -11.27
CA THR A 41 3.94 4.82 -10.82
C THR A 41 3.98 4.76 -9.31
N GLN A 42 4.33 3.59 -8.77
CA GLN A 42 4.52 3.45 -7.32
C GLN A 42 5.66 4.34 -6.83
N GLU A 43 6.73 4.49 -7.61
CA GLU A 43 7.89 5.30 -7.27
C GLU A 43 7.50 6.77 -7.08
N ALA A 44 6.56 7.28 -7.90
CA ALA A 44 6.01 8.63 -7.73
C ALA A 44 5.24 8.79 -6.42
N VAL A 45 4.45 7.78 -6.03
CA VAL A 45 3.74 7.76 -4.73
C VAL A 45 4.72 7.71 -3.58
N VAL A 46 5.76 6.86 -3.66
CA VAL A 46 6.81 6.75 -2.63
C VAL A 46 7.56 8.07 -2.48
N SER A 47 7.99 8.67 -3.60
CA SER A 47 8.68 9.95 -3.60
C SER A 47 7.84 11.06 -2.95
N ALA A 48 6.55 11.13 -3.30
CA ALA A 48 5.63 12.10 -2.68
C ALA A 48 5.48 11.85 -1.17
N LEU A 49 5.27 10.61 -0.73
CA LEU A 49 5.17 10.29 0.69
C LEU A 49 6.44 10.66 1.48
N VAL A 50 7.61 10.36 0.93
CA VAL A 50 8.89 10.73 1.55
C VAL A 50 9.03 12.25 1.61
N ALA A 51 8.74 12.97 0.52
CA ALA A 51 8.87 14.42 0.47
C ALA A 51 7.93 15.14 1.46
N HIS A 52 6.71 14.64 1.63
CA HIS A 52 5.69 15.28 2.47
C HIS A 52 5.64 14.78 3.92
N HIS A 53 6.14 13.57 4.19
CA HIS A 53 5.97 12.90 5.49
C HIS A 53 7.25 12.24 6.05
N SER A 54 8.45 12.64 5.58
CA SER A 54 9.76 12.06 5.96
C SER A 54 10.03 11.90 7.46
N GLY A 55 9.39 12.69 8.33
CA GLY A 55 9.55 12.61 9.79
C GLY A 55 8.73 11.50 10.48
N ALA A 56 7.78 10.87 9.77
CA ALA A 56 6.94 9.84 10.35
C ALA A 56 7.62 8.46 10.29
N MET A 57 7.52 7.71 11.40
CA MET A 57 8.04 6.34 11.47
C MET A 57 7.46 5.49 10.33
N GLY A 58 8.34 4.81 9.58
CA GLY A 58 7.94 3.92 8.50
C GLY A 58 7.77 4.58 7.12
N ILE A 59 7.96 5.90 7.00
CA ILE A 59 7.89 6.64 5.72
C ILE A 59 9.24 6.67 4.98
N ALA A 60 10.26 5.96 5.46
CA ALA A 60 11.49 5.79 4.69
C ALA A 60 11.22 5.03 3.38
N GLU A 61 11.87 5.45 2.28
CA GLU A 61 11.69 4.87 0.94
C GLU A 61 11.80 3.34 0.93
N ARG A 62 12.83 2.80 1.58
CA ARG A 62 13.04 1.34 1.73
C ARG A 62 11.84 0.65 2.39
N THR A 63 11.29 1.26 3.44
CA THR A 63 10.15 0.70 4.19
C THR A 63 8.88 0.73 3.34
N LEU A 64 8.60 1.85 2.68
CA LEU A 64 7.45 1.99 1.79
C LEU A 64 7.52 0.99 0.63
N ASN A 65 8.67 0.88 -0.03
CA ASN A 65 8.87 -0.10 -1.11
C ASN A 65 8.60 -1.54 -0.64
N GLY A 66 9.12 -1.91 0.53
CA GLY A 66 8.86 -3.22 1.13
C GLY A 66 7.38 -3.44 1.45
N LYS A 67 6.74 -2.50 2.15
CA LYS A 67 5.34 -2.60 2.54
C LYS A 67 4.40 -2.62 1.34
N PHE A 68 4.64 -1.79 0.32
CA PHE A 68 3.82 -1.78 -0.89
C PHE A 68 4.01 -3.05 -1.72
N ALA A 69 5.22 -3.59 -1.81
CA ALA A 69 5.44 -4.88 -2.47
C ALA A 69 4.66 -6.01 -1.77
N THR A 70 4.68 -6.05 -0.44
CA THR A 70 3.89 -7.02 0.34
C THR A 70 2.39 -6.79 0.15
N ALA A 71 1.92 -5.55 0.27
CA ALA A 71 0.51 -5.18 0.13
C ALA A 71 -0.04 -5.61 -1.24
N ARG A 72 0.66 -5.29 -2.34
CA ARG A 72 0.26 -5.68 -3.70
C ARG A 72 0.26 -7.18 -3.92
N ARG A 73 1.24 -7.92 -3.37
CA ARG A 73 1.24 -9.40 -3.44
C ARG A 73 0.02 -9.97 -2.73
N ARG A 74 -0.28 -9.48 -1.52
CA ARG A 74 -1.44 -9.96 -0.75
C ARG A 74 -2.76 -9.64 -1.43
N LEU A 75 -2.93 -8.42 -1.93
CA LEU A 75 -4.15 -8.03 -2.64
C LEU A 75 -4.39 -8.91 -3.85
N ARG A 76 -3.36 -9.16 -4.68
CA ARG A 76 -3.48 -10.10 -5.80
C ARG A 76 -3.88 -11.50 -5.36
N SER A 77 -3.33 -12.01 -4.26
CA SER A 77 -3.72 -13.32 -3.73
C SER A 77 -5.13 -13.36 -3.11
N ALA A 78 -5.73 -12.20 -2.80
CA ALA A 78 -7.07 -12.12 -2.21
C ALA A 78 -8.19 -11.92 -3.25
N THR A 79 -7.85 -11.34 -4.42
CA THR A 79 -8.80 -11.01 -5.49
C THR A 79 -8.77 -12.04 -6.64
N VAL A 80 -7.81 -12.96 -6.65
CA VAL A 80 -7.70 -14.07 -7.61
C VAL A 80 -8.34 -15.34 -7.05
#